data_AF-A0A925AQ20-F1
#
_entry.id   AF-A0A925AQ20-F1
#
_cell.length_a   1.000
_cell.length_b   1.000
_cell.length_c   1.000
_cell.angle_alpha   90.00
_cell.angle_beta   90.00
_cell.angle_gamma   90.00
#
_symmetry.space_group_name_H-M   'P 1'
#
loop_
_entity.id
_entity.type
_entity.pdbx_description
1 polymer ?
#
loop_
_entity_poly.entity_id
_entity_poly.type
_entity_poly.pdbx_seq_one_letter_code
_entity_poly.pdbx_strand_id
1 'polypeptide(L)'
;MQGIRIGEILIEQGILSAEQVSHILKVQRSVTRPFGDLAERLYGIDPKAVEDAWVEQYVRWAPPVDLSEIEADKQVLRLINRRQAWQFHIAPLGRDTENISIATTAERLVRAVNFAAEKFSQPVSFVLADKKQLREFLMKHYPVPNFIAEFAETF
;
A
#
# COMPACT_ATOMS: atom_id res chain seq x y z
N MET A 1 -18.66 5.54 10.59
CA MET A 1 -18.14 4.40 11.38
C MET A 1 -16.63 4.53 11.43
N GLN A 2 -16.05 4.59 12.64
CA GLN A 2 -14.60 4.76 12.82
C GLN A 2 -13.92 3.42 12.55
N GLY A 3 -13.07 3.35 11.52
CA GLY A 3 -12.18 2.21 11.31
C GLY A 3 -11.22 2.06 12.49
N ILE A 4 -10.79 0.82 12.73
CA ILE A 4 -9.82 0.47 13.79
C ILE A 4 -8.57 1.32 13.59
N ARG A 5 -8.05 1.92 14.67
CA ARG A 5 -6.88 2.79 14.58
C ARG A 5 -5.59 1.97 14.61
N ILE A 6 -4.53 2.50 14.00
CA ILE A 6 -3.22 1.84 13.98
C ILE A 6 -2.69 1.49 15.39
N GLY A 7 -2.93 2.35 16.37
CA GLY A 7 -2.56 2.08 17.77
C GLY A 7 -3.32 0.90 18.38
N GLU A 8 -4.57 0.66 17.97
CA GLU A 8 -5.35 -0.50 18.43
C GLU A 8 -4.83 -1.79 17.81
N ILE A 9 -4.47 -1.77 16.52
CA ILE A 9 -3.84 -2.91 15.83
C ILE A 9 -2.52 -3.29 16.50
N LEU A 10 -1.68 -2.30 16.83
CA LEU A 10 -0.41 -2.55 17.52
C LEU A 10 -0.60 -3.12 18.94
N ILE A 11 -1.73 -2.82 19.59
CA ILE A 11 -2.09 -3.46 20.87
C ILE A 11 -2.57 -4.89 20.65
N GLU A 12 -3.44 -5.14 19.66
CA GLU A 12 -3.91 -6.48 19.30
C GLU A 12 -2.75 -7.42 18.97
N GLN A 13 -1.71 -6.91 18.31
CA GLN A 13 -0.50 -7.65 17.95
C GLN A 13 0.52 -7.80 19.11
N GLY A 14 0.26 -7.18 20.28
CA GLY A 14 1.15 -7.23 21.44
C GLY A 14 2.44 -6.42 21.30
N ILE A 15 2.51 -5.52 20.31
CA ILE A 15 3.68 -4.69 20.02
C ILE A 15 3.73 -3.47 20.95
N LEU A 16 2.56 -2.93 21.30
CA LEU A 16 2.41 -1.85 22.28
C LEU A 16 1.37 -2.20 23.34
N SER A 17 1.56 -1.68 24.54
CA SER A 17 0.50 -1.63 25.55
C SER A 17 -0.42 -0.43 25.33
N ALA A 18 -1.63 -0.49 25.88
CA ALA A 18 -2.58 0.63 25.87
C ALA A 18 -1.99 1.90 26.51
N GLU A 19 -1.13 1.74 27.52
CA GLU A 19 -0.44 2.84 28.19
C GLU A 19 0.59 3.51 27.26
N GLN A 20 1.36 2.71 26.52
CA GLN A 20 2.33 3.21 25.54
C GLN A 20 1.64 3.97 24.40
N VAL A 21 0.55 3.43 23.85
CA VAL A 21 -0.26 4.11 22.83
C VAL A 21 -0.82 5.44 23.35
N SER A 22 -1.35 5.45 24.57
CA SER A 22 -1.85 6.68 25.21
C SER A 22 -0.75 7.72 25.37
N HIS A 23 0.45 7.32 25.77
CA HIS A 23 1.60 8.21 25.87
C HIS A 23 2.03 8.78 24.50
N ILE A 24 2.13 7.94 23.47
CA ILE A 24 2.46 8.38 22.10
C ILE A 24 1.45 9.42 21.62
N LEU A 25 0.15 9.15 21.78
CA LEU A 25 -0.90 10.08 21.36
C LEU A 25 -0.88 11.40 22.14
N LYS A 26 -0.50 11.38 23.42
CA LYS A 26 -0.30 12.61 24.20
C LYS A 26 0.86 13.44 23.65
N VAL A 27 2.00 12.81 23.36
CA VAL A 27 3.15 13.48 22.75
C VAL A 27 2.82 13.99 21.36
N GLN A 28 2.11 13.21 20.55
CA GLN A 28 1.70 13.60 19.19
C GLN A 28 0.85 14.87 19.17
N ARG A 29 0.09 15.17 20.23
CA ARG A 29 -0.68 16.42 20.32
C ARG A 29 0.19 17.65 20.53
N SER A 30 1.38 17.49 21.09
CA SER A 30 2.31 18.60 21.35
C SER A 30 3.39 18.76 20.29
N VAL A 31 3.54 17.79 19.35
CA VAL A 31 4.54 17.84 18.28
C VAL A 31 3.96 17.44 16.93
N THR A 32 4.42 18.06 15.85
CA THR A 32 4.01 17.73 14.49
C THR A 32 4.82 16.54 13.95
N ARG A 33 4.59 15.34 14.50
CA ARG A 33 5.22 14.09 14.06
C ARG A 33 4.19 12.96 13.89
N PRO A 34 4.39 12.04 12.93
CA PRO A 34 3.49 10.92 12.75
C PRO A 34 3.60 9.93 13.92
N PHE A 35 2.53 9.16 14.14
CA PHE A 35 2.45 8.20 15.24
C PHE A 35 3.60 7.19 15.18
N GLY A 36 3.89 6.64 13.99
CA GLY A 36 4.98 5.68 13.78
C GLY A 36 6.35 6.18 14.20
N ASP A 37 6.74 7.40 13.77
CA ASP A 37 8.02 8.02 14.16
C ASP A 37 8.12 8.20 15.68
N LEU A 38 7.03 8.57 16.35
CA LEU A 38 7.00 8.68 17.80
C LEU A 38 7.07 7.31 18.49
N ALA A 39 6.42 6.30 17.93
CA ALA A 39 6.42 4.95 18.47
C ALA A 39 7.82 4.31 18.39
N GLU A 40 8.52 4.49 17.27
CA GLU A 40 9.93 4.12 17.11
C GLU A 40 10.81 4.87 18.11
N ARG A 41 10.71 6.20 18.19
CA ARG A 41 11.59 7.02 19.04
C ARG A 41 11.39 6.80 20.54
N LEU A 42 10.15 6.62 20.99
CA LEU A 42 9.82 6.51 22.41
C LEU A 42 9.99 5.08 22.94
N TYR A 43 9.79 4.08 22.08
CA TYR A 43 9.69 2.68 22.51
C TYR A 43 10.51 1.69 21.69
N GLY A 44 11.28 2.15 20.69
CA GLY A 44 12.16 1.30 19.89
C GLY A 44 11.41 0.31 19.00
N ILE A 45 10.18 0.63 18.62
CA ILE A 45 9.39 -0.23 17.71
C ILE A 45 10.06 -0.25 16.34
N ASP A 46 10.17 -1.44 15.76
CA ASP A 46 10.57 -1.60 14.37
C ASP A 46 9.57 -0.85 13.45
N PRO A 47 10.02 0.11 12.61
CA PRO A 47 9.16 0.79 11.65
C PRO A 47 8.31 -0.17 10.81
N LYS A 48 8.82 -1.37 10.51
CA LYS A 48 8.10 -2.41 9.80
C LYS A 48 6.82 -2.86 10.51
N ALA A 49 6.82 -2.94 11.84
CA ALA A 49 5.62 -3.27 12.60
C ALA A 49 4.51 -2.23 12.41
N VAL A 50 4.88 -0.95 12.31
CA VAL A 50 3.93 0.14 12.04
C VAL A 50 3.40 0.04 10.60
N GLU A 51 4.28 -0.25 9.64
CA GLU A 51 3.90 -0.48 8.25
C GLU A 51 2.92 -1.66 8.12
N ASP A 52 3.22 -2.80 8.77
CA ASP A 52 2.39 -4.01 8.75
C ASP A 52 1.01 -3.74 9.38
N ALA A 53 0.98 -3.02 10.51
CA ALA A 53 -0.29 -2.60 11.15
C ALA A 53 -1.10 -1.66 10.24
N TRP A 54 -0.45 -0.77 9.49
CA TRP A 54 -1.11 0.10 8.52
C TRP A 54 -1.66 -0.68 7.32
N VAL A 55 -0.92 -1.67 6.80
CA VAL A 55 -1.41 -2.57 5.74
C VAL A 55 -2.63 -3.34 6.23
N GLU A 56 -2.58 -3.89 7.43
CA GLU A 56 -3.72 -4.60 8.02
C GLU A 56 -4.95 -3.69 8.16
N GLN A 57 -4.75 -2.45 8.64
CA GLN A 57 -5.81 -1.44 8.68
C GLN A 57 -6.43 -1.21 7.29
N TYR A 58 -5.60 -1.11 6.26
CA TYR A 58 -6.03 -0.89 4.89
C TYR A 58 -6.82 -2.08 4.34
N VAL A 59 -6.35 -3.31 4.56
CA VAL A 59 -7.02 -4.54 4.12
C VAL A 59 -8.39 -4.69 4.78
N ARG A 60 -8.51 -4.37 6.08
CA ARG A 60 -9.79 -4.41 6.79
C ARG A 60 -10.80 -3.38 6.22
N TRP A 61 -10.32 -2.32 5.57
CA TRP A 61 -11.17 -1.26 4.98
C TRP A 61 -11.47 -1.47 3.49
N ALA A 62 -10.52 -1.99 2.73
CA ALA A 62 -10.59 -2.13 1.27
C ALA A 62 -10.79 -3.61 0.88
N PRO A 63 -12.01 -4.03 0.53
CA PRO A 63 -12.23 -5.36 -0.02
C PRO A 63 -11.41 -5.54 -1.31
N PRO A 64 -10.84 -6.73 -1.54
CA PRO A 64 -10.13 -6.98 -2.78
C PRO A 64 -11.06 -6.92 -3.99
N VAL A 65 -10.54 -6.41 -5.10
CA VAL A 65 -11.23 -6.35 -6.40
C VAL A 65 -10.81 -7.52 -7.28
N ASP A 66 -11.72 -7.94 -8.16
CA ASP A 66 -11.41 -8.91 -9.21
C ASP A 66 -10.87 -8.19 -10.46
N LEU A 67 -9.57 -8.33 -10.74
CA LEU A 67 -8.96 -7.70 -11.92
C LEU A 67 -9.36 -8.33 -13.25
N SER A 68 -9.96 -9.54 -13.26
CA SER A 68 -10.42 -10.18 -14.49
C SER A 68 -11.64 -9.48 -15.09
N GLU A 69 -12.38 -8.75 -14.27
CA GLU A 69 -13.58 -7.98 -14.65
C GLU A 69 -13.27 -6.52 -15.02
N ILE A 70 -12.01 -6.08 -14.87
CA ILE A 70 -11.61 -4.70 -15.06
C ILE A 70 -10.96 -4.49 -16.43
N GLU A 71 -11.52 -3.57 -17.21
CA GLU A 71 -10.91 -3.05 -18.43
C GLU A 71 -10.19 -1.73 -18.13
N ALA A 72 -8.86 -1.73 -18.22
CA ALA A 72 -8.08 -0.52 -17.97
C ALA A 72 -7.94 0.37 -19.20
N ASP A 73 -8.02 1.68 -18.97
CA ASP A 73 -7.77 2.70 -19.99
C ASP A 73 -6.30 2.64 -20.47
N LYS A 74 -6.13 2.47 -21.78
CA LYS A 74 -4.81 2.44 -22.44
C LYS A 74 -3.98 3.70 -22.20
N GLN A 75 -4.60 4.86 -22.00
CA GLN A 75 -3.88 6.09 -21.66
C GLN A 75 -3.35 6.06 -20.24
N VAL A 76 -4.14 5.52 -19.31
CA VAL A 76 -3.78 5.39 -17.89
C VAL A 76 -2.66 4.38 -17.70
N LEU A 77 -2.67 3.28 -18.46
CA LEU A 77 -1.56 2.31 -18.49
C LEU A 77 -0.22 2.94 -18.93
N ARG A 78 -0.22 4.06 -19.66
CA ARG A 78 1.02 4.72 -20.10
C ARG A 78 1.64 5.63 -19.05
N LEU A 79 0.97 5.84 -17.91
CA LEU A 79 1.50 6.70 -16.84
C LEU A 79 2.74 6.12 -16.17
N ILE A 80 2.90 4.79 -16.23
CA ILE A 80 4.10 4.09 -15.79
C ILE A 80 4.68 3.27 -16.93
N ASN A 81 5.98 3.00 -16.85
CA ASN A 81 6.62 2.07 -17.77
C ASN A 81 6.57 0.64 -17.23
N ARG A 82 6.84 -0.33 -18.12
CA ARG A 82 6.88 -1.76 -17.79
C ARG A 82 7.78 -2.08 -16.59
N ARG A 83 8.98 -1.50 -16.53
CA ARG A 83 9.91 -1.74 -15.42
C ARG A 83 9.30 -1.30 -14.08
N GLN A 84 8.65 -0.14 -14.05
CA GLN A 84 7.99 0.37 -12.85
C GLN A 84 6.82 -0.54 -12.43
N ALA A 85 5.99 -0.98 -13.38
CA ALA A 85 4.88 -1.87 -13.11
C ALA A 85 5.34 -3.15 -12.40
N TRP A 86 6.40 -3.80 -12.89
CA TRP A 86 6.95 -5.02 -12.29
C TRP A 86 7.78 -4.77 -11.02
N GLN A 87 8.60 -3.72 -10.98
CA GLN A 87 9.47 -3.42 -9.83
C GLN A 87 8.67 -3.04 -8.57
N PHE A 88 7.50 -2.42 -8.75
CA PHE A 88 6.64 -1.95 -7.67
C PHE A 88 5.35 -2.77 -7.52
N HIS A 89 5.11 -3.74 -8.42
CA HIS A 89 3.88 -4.56 -8.46
C HIS A 89 2.63 -3.69 -8.45
N ILE A 90 2.53 -2.80 -9.43
CA ILE A 90 1.40 -1.89 -9.57
C ILE A 90 0.86 -1.85 -10.99
N ALA A 91 -0.46 -1.66 -11.11
CA ALA A 91 -1.12 -1.42 -12.39
C ALA A 91 -2.13 -0.27 -12.27
N PRO A 92 -1.94 0.85 -12.98
CA PRO A 92 -2.96 1.88 -13.11
C PRO A 92 -4.19 1.29 -13.82
N LEU A 93 -5.36 1.42 -13.20
CA LEU A 93 -6.61 0.85 -13.73
C LEU A 93 -7.45 1.90 -14.45
N GLY A 94 -7.54 3.09 -13.87
CA GLY A 94 -8.39 4.16 -14.37
C GLY A 94 -8.01 5.49 -13.74
N ARG A 95 -8.53 6.56 -14.33
CA ARG A 95 -8.34 7.92 -13.86
C ARG A 95 -9.65 8.67 -14.02
N ASP A 96 -10.06 9.36 -12.97
CA ASP A 96 -11.11 10.36 -13.04
C ASP A 96 -10.51 11.77 -12.82
N THR A 97 -11.34 12.77 -12.60
CA THR A 97 -10.89 14.16 -12.39
C THR A 97 -10.12 14.35 -11.08
N GLU A 98 -10.36 13.50 -10.08
CA GLU A 98 -9.89 13.66 -8.71
C GLU A 98 -8.72 12.71 -8.38
N ASN A 99 -8.69 11.51 -8.97
CA ASN A 99 -7.68 10.51 -8.64
C ASN A 99 -7.27 9.58 -9.78
N ILE A 100 -6.15 8.88 -9.55
CA ILE A 100 -5.73 7.71 -10.32
C ILE A 100 -5.92 6.48 -9.43
N SER A 101 -6.68 5.49 -9.92
CA SER A 101 -6.83 4.20 -9.25
C SER A 101 -5.70 3.26 -9.67
N ILE A 102 -5.02 2.68 -8.68
CA ILE A 102 -3.90 1.76 -8.86
C ILE A 102 -4.18 0.43 -8.16
N ALA A 103 -4.07 -0.67 -8.89
CA ALA A 103 -4.07 -2.01 -8.33
C ALA A 103 -2.69 -2.38 -7.77
N THR A 104 -2.69 -3.03 -6.61
CA THR A 104 -1.52 -3.66 -5.97
C THR A 104 -1.96 -4.83 -5.09
N THR A 105 -1.03 -5.58 -4.51
CA THR A 105 -1.32 -6.53 -3.43
C THR A 105 -1.11 -5.89 -2.06
N ALA A 106 -1.69 -6.48 -1.01
CA ALA A 106 -1.47 -6.05 0.37
C ALA A 106 0.02 -6.08 0.75
N GLU A 107 0.73 -7.16 0.39
CA GLU A 107 2.17 -7.34 0.62
C GLU A 107 3.03 -6.24 -0.02
N ARG A 108 2.56 -5.63 -1.11
CA ARG A 108 3.28 -4.62 -1.88
C ARG A 108 2.79 -3.21 -1.64
N LEU A 109 1.75 -3.04 -0.83
CA LEU A 109 1.03 -1.78 -0.67
C LEU A 109 1.94 -0.63 -0.23
N VAL A 110 2.76 -0.83 0.82
CA VAL A 110 3.67 0.22 1.33
C VAL A 110 4.64 0.69 0.24
N ARG A 111 5.27 -0.27 -0.44
CA ARG A 111 6.21 0.01 -1.53
C ARG A 111 5.53 0.70 -2.71
N ALA A 112 4.31 0.28 -3.04
CA ALA A 112 3.48 0.89 -4.08
C ALA A 112 3.09 2.34 -3.74
N VAL A 113 2.70 2.60 -2.49
CA VAL A 113 2.35 3.95 -2.00
C VAL A 113 3.54 4.88 -2.07
N ASN A 114 4.71 4.44 -1.59
CA ASN A 114 5.93 5.24 -1.63
C ASN A 114 6.30 5.60 -3.07
N PHE A 115 6.26 4.63 -3.99
CA PHE A 115 6.49 4.91 -5.41
C PHE A 115 5.45 5.88 -5.98
N ALA A 116 4.17 5.69 -5.67
CA ALA A 116 3.11 6.52 -6.24
C ALA A 116 3.19 7.98 -5.75
N ALA A 117 3.53 8.19 -4.48
CA ALA A 117 3.71 9.52 -3.89
C ALA A 117 4.83 10.31 -4.59
N GLU A 118 5.89 9.65 -5.05
CA GLU A 118 6.97 10.27 -5.81
C GLU A 118 6.62 10.43 -7.30
N LYS A 119 5.90 9.46 -7.88
CA LYS A 119 5.69 9.35 -9.33
C LYS A 119 4.55 10.23 -9.84
N PHE A 120 3.46 10.35 -9.10
CA PHE A 120 2.23 10.99 -9.57
C PHE A 120 2.03 12.34 -8.89
N SER A 121 1.71 13.35 -9.70
CA SER A 121 1.37 14.69 -9.21
C SER A 121 -0.09 14.84 -8.79
N GLN A 122 -0.92 13.81 -9.03
CA GLN A 122 -2.34 13.77 -8.69
C GLN A 122 -2.55 12.77 -7.56
N PRO A 123 -3.63 12.95 -6.77
CA PRO A 123 -4.02 11.96 -5.77
C PRO A 123 -4.16 10.56 -6.37
N VAL A 124 -3.70 9.57 -5.62
CA VAL A 124 -3.77 8.16 -6.00
C VAL A 124 -4.61 7.42 -4.97
N SER A 125 -5.51 6.56 -5.43
CA SER A 125 -6.22 5.59 -4.62
C SER A 125 -5.73 4.17 -4.96
N PHE A 126 -5.67 3.31 -3.95
CA PHE A 126 -5.23 1.93 -4.14
C PHE A 126 -6.40 0.96 -4.02
N VAL A 127 -6.46 0.00 -4.94
CA VAL A 127 -7.31 -1.17 -4.80
C VAL A 127 -6.43 -2.40 -4.60
N LEU A 128 -6.88 -3.30 -3.74
CA LEU A 128 -6.17 -4.54 -3.47
C LEU A 128 -6.67 -5.62 -4.42
N ALA A 129 -5.75 -6.38 -4.99
CA ALA A 129 -6.07 -7.54 -5.82
C ALA A 129 -5.28 -8.76 -5.33
N ASP A 130 -5.78 -9.93 -5.71
CA ASP A 130 -5.02 -11.17 -5.53
C ASP A 130 -3.70 -11.13 -6.33
N LYS A 131 -2.66 -11.75 -5.77
CA LYS A 131 -1.32 -11.77 -6.36
C LYS A 131 -1.31 -12.37 -7.77
N LYS A 132 -2.03 -13.48 -7.98
CA LYS A 132 -2.11 -14.17 -9.27
C LYS A 132 -2.83 -13.29 -10.28
N GLN A 133 -3.94 -12.67 -9.89
CA GLN A 133 -4.69 -11.77 -10.76
C GLN A 133 -3.86 -10.55 -11.18
N LEU A 134 -3.13 -9.93 -10.25
CA LEU A 134 -2.25 -8.81 -10.57
C LEU A 134 -1.13 -9.24 -11.52
N ARG A 135 -0.52 -10.41 -11.30
CA ARG A 135 0.50 -10.96 -12.20
C ARG A 135 -0.05 -11.14 -13.62
N GLU A 136 -1.21 -11.76 -13.76
CA GLU A 136 -1.86 -11.98 -15.06
C GLU A 136 -2.17 -10.65 -15.75
N PHE A 137 -2.66 -9.67 -15.00
CA PHE A 137 -2.91 -8.32 -15.48
C PHE A 137 -1.63 -7.64 -15.97
N LEU A 138 -0.54 -7.73 -15.20
CA LEU A 138 0.77 -7.18 -15.57
C LEU A 138 1.34 -7.87 -16.81
N MET A 139 1.19 -9.19 -16.95
CA MET A 139 1.62 -9.93 -18.15
C MET A 139 0.85 -9.49 -19.39
N LYS A 140 -0.46 -9.26 -19.26
CA LYS A 140 -1.33 -8.80 -20.36
C LYS A 140 -0.97 -7.39 -20.83
N HIS A 141 -0.73 -6.46 -19.91
CA HIS A 141 -0.59 -5.03 -20.23
C HIS A 141 0.88 -4.54 -20.27
N TYR A 142 1.79 -5.22 -19.58
CA TYR A 142 3.21 -4.91 -19.47
C TYR A 142 4.08 -6.16 -19.67
N PRO A 143 3.98 -6.86 -20.82
CA PRO A 143 4.56 -8.18 -20.99
C PRO A 143 6.08 -8.19 -20.79
N VAL A 144 6.57 -9.15 -20.01
CA VAL A 144 7.99 -9.50 -19.85
C VAL A 144 8.16 -11.01 -20.09
N PRO A 145 9.36 -11.51 -20.39
CA PRO A 145 9.63 -12.95 -20.34
C PRO A 145 9.28 -13.56 -18.97
N ASN A 146 8.76 -14.79 -18.95
CA ASN A 146 8.27 -15.43 -17.72
C ASN A 146 9.31 -15.49 -16.60
N PHE A 147 10.59 -15.74 -16.93
CA PHE A 147 11.66 -15.75 -15.94
C PHE A 147 11.86 -14.40 -15.22
N ILE A 148 11.61 -13.28 -15.92
CA ILE A 148 11.65 -11.94 -15.31
C ILE A 148 10.45 -11.75 -14.39
N ALA A 149 9.27 -12.17 -14.84
CA ALA A 149 8.06 -12.11 -14.03
C ALA A 149 8.18 -12.95 -12.75
N GLU A 150 8.78 -14.14 -12.81
CA GLU A 150 9.06 -14.98 -11.63
C GLU A 150 10.08 -14.34 -10.69
N PHE A 151 11.16 -13.78 -11.24
CA PHE A 151 12.18 -13.09 -10.44
C PHE A 151 11.62 -11.87 -9.71
N ALA A 152 10.74 -11.10 -10.35
CA ALA A 152 10.12 -9.92 -9.75
C ALA A 152 9.34 -10.27 -8.48
N GLU A 153 8.72 -11.45 -8.39
CA GLU A 153 7.96 -11.85 -7.20
C GLU A 153 8.84 -12.14 -5.97
N THR A 154 10.15 -12.29 -6.16
CA THR A 154 11.09 -12.68 -5.10
C THR A 154 11.58 -11.49 -4.27
N PHE A 155 11.38 -10.24 -4.73
CA PHE A 155 11.89 -8.99 -4.12
C PHE A 155 10.79 -7.98 -3.90
#